data_AF-A0A8A5TR89-F1
#
_entry.id   AF-A0A8A5TR89-F1
#
_cell.length_a   1.000
_cell.length_b   1.000
_cell.length_c   1.000
_cell.angle_alpha   90.00
_cell.angle_beta   90.00
_cell.angle_gamma   90.00
#
_symmetry.space_group_name_H-M   'P 1'
#
loop_
_entity.id
_entity.type
_entity.pdbx_description
1 polymer ?
#
loop_
_entity_poly.entity_id
_entity_poly.type
_entity_poly.pdbx_seq_one_letter_code
_entity_poly.pdbx_strand_id
1 'polypeptide(L)'
;MKLDQTNNRISLPKLGWIRYRNSREVIGEVKNVTVIQSCGKWYVSIQTEYEVPEQVHKAASMVGLDAGVTKLATLSDGTVYQPVNSFKASQRKLAMLQRQLSRKVKFSASWQKQKKKIQRLHSHIANIRRDYLHKVTSEISKNHAMIVIEDLKVSNMSKSAKGTAERPGRNIRAKSGLNRSILDQGWYEMRRQLEYKQLWRGGQVLAIPPAYTSQRCACCGHTAKENRQTQSKFVCQVCGYTENADINGARNILAAGHAVLACGGMIQSGRPLKQEPTEASQAPV
;
A
#
# COMPACT_ATOMS: atom_id res chain seq x y z
N MET A 1 2.40 31.40 -8.19
CA MET A 1 3.28 31.26 -6.99
C MET A 1 4.73 31.26 -7.45
N LYS A 2 5.69 31.75 -6.65
CA LYS A 2 7.10 31.80 -7.05
C LYS A 2 7.94 30.84 -6.21
N LEU A 3 8.78 30.04 -6.87
CA LEU A 3 9.70 29.11 -6.25
C LEU A 3 11.14 29.50 -6.61
N ASP A 4 11.97 29.74 -5.61
CA ASP A 4 13.40 30.00 -5.74
C ASP A 4 14.14 28.78 -5.19
N GLN A 5 14.43 27.82 -6.09
CA GLN A 5 15.06 26.56 -5.72
C GLN A 5 16.51 26.76 -5.26
N THR A 6 17.24 27.70 -5.87
CA THR A 6 18.65 28.00 -5.54
C THR A 6 18.84 28.40 -4.08
N ASN A 7 17.93 29.19 -3.53
CA ASN A 7 18.00 29.63 -2.13
C ASN A 7 17.06 28.85 -1.20
N ASN A 8 16.39 27.82 -1.72
CA ASN A 8 15.36 27.04 -1.04
C ASN A 8 14.28 27.94 -0.42
N ARG A 9 13.72 28.86 -1.22
CA ARG A 9 12.66 29.80 -0.81
C ARG A 9 11.41 29.62 -1.64
N ILE A 10 10.26 29.81 -1.02
CA ILE A 10 8.96 29.80 -1.69
C ILE A 10 8.16 31.02 -1.28
N SER A 11 7.54 31.68 -2.25
CA SER A 11 6.69 32.84 -2.00
C SER A 11 5.25 32.39 -1.77
N LEU A 12 4.74 32.60 -0.56
CA LEU A 12 3.35 32.31 -0.21
C LEU A 12 2.51 33.59 -0.15
N PRO A 13 1.22 33.53 -0.53
CA PRO A 13 0.30 34.67 -0.36
C PRO A 13 0.32 35.18 1.08
N LYS A 14 0.40 36.50 1.26
CA LYS A 14 0.41 37.21 2.57
C LYS A 14 1.63 36.99 3.47
N LEU A 15 2.40 35.91 3.28
CA LEU A 15 3.59 35.61 4.09
C LEU A 15 4.91 35.97 3.39
N GLY A 16 4.90 36.22 2.09
CA GLY A 16 6.09 36.53 1.32
C GLY A 16 7.01 35.31 1.17
N TRP A 17 8.31 35.58 1.09
CA TRP A 17 9.34 34.55 0.90
C TRP A 17 9.66 33.80 2.19
N ILE A 18 9.50 32.48 2.18
CA ILE A 18 9.81 31.61 3.30
C ILE A 18 10.84 30.58 2.88
N ARG A 19 11.85 30.36 3.72
CA ARG A 19 12.83 29.28 3.53
C ARG A 19 12.21 27.93 3.87
N TYR A 20 12.50 26.91 3.07
CA TYR A 20 12.11 25.53 3.35
C TYR A 20 13.33 24.60 3.25
N ARG A 21 13.22 23.42 3.86
CA ARG A 21 14.21 22.36 3.65
C ARG A 21 13.88 21.65 2.35
N ASN A 22 14.75 21.78 1.36
CA ASN A 22 14.57 21.07 0.11
C ASN A 22 14.77 19.56 0.30
N SER A 23 13.83 18.79 -0.26
CA SER A 23 13.81 17.33 -0.19
C SER A 23 13.99 16.65 -1.54
N ARG A 24 13.75 17.38 -2.64
CA ARG A 24 13.94 16.97 -4.03
C ARG A 24 13.87 18.19 -4.93
N GLU A 25 14.62 18.14 -6.02
CA GLU A 25 14.47 19.11 -7.10
C GLU A 25 13.04 19.12 -7.63
N VAL A 26 12.52 20.32 -7.91
CA VAL A 26 11.19 20.54 -8.46
C VAL A 26 11.33 20.68 -9.97
N ILE A 27 10.77 19.73 -10.69
CA ILE A 27 10.79 19.67 -12.15
C ILE A 27 9.42 20.14 -12.67
N GLY A 28 9.44 20.93 -13.73
CA GLY A 28 8.23 21.42 -14.38
C GLY A 28 7.69 22.73 -13.83
N GLU A 29 6.53 23.12 -14.35
CA GLU A 29 5.82 24.33 -13.95
C GLU A 29 5.06 24.10 -12.65
N VAL A 30 5.21 25.01 -11.69
CA VAL A 30 4.50 24.94 -10.40
C VAL A 30 3.06 25.42 -10.56
N LYS A 31 2.10 24.49 -10.42
CA LYS A 31 0.66 24.80 -10.50
C LYS A 31 0.05 25.15 -9.15
N ASN A 32 0.38 24.38 -8.12
CA ASN A 32 -0.21 24.57 -6.79
C ASN A 32 0.80 24.26 -5.68
N VAL A 33 0.65 24.93 -4.54
CA VAL A 33 1.44 24.70 -3.34
C VAL A 33 0.49 24.56 -2.16
N THR A 34 0.53 23.39 -1.54
CA THR A 34 -0.25 23.12 -0.32
C THR A 34 0.67 23.12 0.89
N VAL A 35 0.34 23.94 1.90
CA VAL A 35 1.06 23.99 3.17
C VAL A 35 0.29 23.17 4.21
N ILE A 36 0.94 22.15 4.76
CA ILE A 36 0.31 21.16 5.66
C ILE A 36 1.07 21.14 6.97
N GLN A 37 0.36 21.29 8.09
CA GLN A 37 0.92 21.05 9.41
C GLN A 37 0.66 19.59 9.84
N SER A 38 1.70 18.86 10.20
CA SER A 38 1.57 17.50 10.75
C SER A 38 2.58 17.26 11.86
N CYS A 39 2.09 16.85 13.03
CA CYS A 39 2.86 16.57 14.23
C CYS A 39 3.86 17.67 14.65
N GLY A 40 3.43 18.92 14.53
CA GLY A 40 4.23 20.09 14.89
C GLY A 40 5.34 20.42 13.88
N LYS A 41 5.28 19.85 12.68
CA LYS A 41 6.11 20.22 11.54
C LYS A 41 5.22 20.78 10.44
N TRP A 42 5.77 21.71 9.66
CA TRP A 42 5.14 22.23 8.46
C TRP A 42 5.78 21.56 7.24
N TYR A 43 4.95 21.15 6.29
CA TYR A 43 5.35 20.56 5.02
C TYR A 43 4.78 21.40 3.90
N VAL A 44 5.53 21.51 2.81
CA VAL A 44 5.13 22.19 1.59
C VAL A 44 5.06 21.13 0.50
N SER A 45 3.86 20.88 -0.01
CA SER A 45 3.63 20.00 -1.16
C SER A 45 3.51 20.86 -2.40
N ILE A 46 4.46 20.72 -3.32
CA ILE A 46 4.51 21.47 -4.57
C ILE A 46 4.02 20.55 -5.67
N GLN A 47 2.91 20.91 -6.31
CA GLN A 47 2.38 20.22 -7.46
C GLN A 47 2.95 20.87 -8.73
N THR A 48 3.53 20.04 -9.58
CA THR A 48 4.07 20.47 -10.87
C THR A 48 3.42 19.76 -12.03
N GLU A 49 3.48 20.41 -13.19
CA GLU A 49 3.12 19.87 -14.49
C GLU A 49 4.35 19.92 -15.39
N TYR A 50 4.63 18.82 -16.08
CA TYR A 50 5.69 18.70 -17.07
C TYR A 50 5.42 17.50 -17.96
N GLU A 51 5.94 17.56 -19.17
CA GLU A 51 5.90 16.44 -20.10
C GLU A 51 6.84 15.34 -19.63
N VAL A 52 6.34 14.11 -19.65
CA VAL A 52 7.11 12.91 -19.30
C VAL A 52 7.12 12.02 -20.54
N PRO A 53 8.30 11.62 -21.04
CA PRO A 53 8.36 10.69 -22.16
C PRO A 53 7.76 9.35 -21.75
N GLU A 54 7.12 8.67 -22.70
CA GLU A 54 6.58 7.34 -22.49
C GLU A 54 7.68 6.40 -21.98
N GLN A 55 7.47 5.87 -20.78
CA GLN A 55 8.46 5.01 -20.14
C GLN A 55 8.24 3.59 -20.62
N VAL A 56 9.32 2.93 -21.02
CA VAL A 56 9.34 1.49 -21.27
C VAL A 56 10.00 0.81 -20.08
N HIS A 57 9.32 -0.19 -19.52
CA HIS A 57 9.86 -0.93 -18.40
C HIS A 57 11.11 -1.72 -18.80
N LYS A 58 12.19 -1.59 -18.03
CA LYS A 58 13.48 -2.26 -18.33
C LYS A 58 13.42 -3.77 -18.17
N ALA A 59 12.68 -4.25 -17.17
CA ALA A 59 12.43 -5.68 -17.02
C ALA A 59 11.25 -6.11 -17.91
N ALA A 60 11.24 -7.39 -18.30
CA ALA A 60 10.13 -8.03 -19.01
C ALA A 60 9.35 -9.03 -18.14
N SER A 61 9.82 -9.32 -16.93
CA SER A 61 9.22 -10.35 -16.07
C SER A 61 7.88 -9.91 -15.47
N MET A 62 6.99 -10.88 -15.29
CA MET A 62 5.73 -10.76 -14.56
C MET A 62 5.81 -11.56 -13.25
N VAL A 63 5.21 -11.05 -12.17
CA VAL A 63 5.24 -11.71 -10.86
C VAL A 63 3.87 -11.67 -10.19
N GLY A 64 3.47 -12.77 -9.56
CA GLY A 64 2.30 -12.80 -8.68
C GLY A 64 2.70 -12.47 -7.25
N LEU A 65 1.90 -11.66 -6.56
CA LEU A 65 2.14 -11.20 -5.19
C LEU A 65 0.97 -11.59 -4.30
N ASP A 66 1.23 -12.52 -3.38
CA ASP A 66 0.31 -12.92 -2.32
C ASP A 66 0.57 -12.11 -1.04
N ALA A 67 -0.43 -11.40 -0.53
CA ALA A 67 -0.29 -10.48 0.60
C ALA A 67 -0.86 -11.09 1.89
N GLY A 68 -0.06 -11.11 2.96
CA GLY A 68 -0.40 -11.78 4.22
C GLY A 68 -0.16 -10.94 5.46
N VAL A 69 -0.63 -11.46 6.62
CA VAL A 69 -0.39 -10.84 7.94
C VAL A 69 0.83 -11.42 8.66
N THR A 70 1.22 -12.65 8.30
CA THR A 70 2.42 -13.35 8.79
C THR A 70 3.65 -12.96 7.98
N LYS A 71 3.50 -12.89 6.65
CA LYS A 71 4.44 -12.34 5.68
C LYS A 71 3.75 -11.17 4.99
N LEU A 72 4.39 -10.02 4.85
CA LEU A 72 3.79 -8.86 4.18
C LEU A 72 3.39 -9.23 2.74
N ALA A 73 4.32 -9.87 2.02
CA ALA A 73 4.13 -10.33 0.66
C ALA A 73 5.00 -11.56 0.36
N THR A 74 4.48 -12.49 -0.43
CA THR A 74 5.23 -13.61 -1.04
C THR A 74 5.08 -13.51 -2.55
N LEU A 75 6.19 -13.57 -3.28
CA LEU A 75 6.22 -13.52 -4.74
C LEU A 75 6.20 -14.93 -5.33
N SER A 76 5.74 -15.05 -6.58
CA SER A 76 5.68 -16.32 -7.31
C SER A 76 7.05 -16.93 -7.62
N ASP A 77 8.12 -16.11 -7.59
CA ASP A 77 9.52 -16.54 -7.70
C ASP A 77 10.11 -17.07 -6.38
N GLY A 78 9.35 -17.02 -5.29
CA GLY A 78 9.77 -17.48 -3.96
C GLY A 78 10.30 -16.38 -3.04
N THR A 79 10.43 -15.14 -3.51
CA THR A 79 10.86 -14.01 -2.65
C THR A 79 9.81 -13.73 -1.57
N VAL A 80 10.26 -13.53 -0.32
CA VAL A 80 9.38 -13.29 0.83
C VAL A 80 9.75 -11.99 1.55
N TYR A 81 8.78 -11.11 1.75
CA TYR A 81 8.91 -9.89 2.53
C TYR A 81 8.25 -10.04 3.91
N GLN A 82 9.04 -9.89 4.97
CA GLN A 82 8.57 -10.02 6.35
C GLN A 82 7.92 -8.73 6.87
N PRO A 83 6.87 -8.81 7.70
CA PRO A 83 6.22 -7.62 8.23
C PRO A 83 7.05 -6.96 9.33
N VAL A 84 7.17 -5.62 9.28
CA VAL A 84 7.88 -4.85 10.32
C VAL A 84 7.10 -4.80 11.65
N ASN A 85 5.79 -4.99 11.61
CA ASN A 85 4.92 -5.03 12.81
C ASN A 85 5.13 -3.84 13.77
N SER A 86 5.35 -2.65 13.20
CA SER A 86 5.74 -1.44 13.93
C SER A 86 4.72 -1.03 15.00
N PHE A 87 3.42 -1.27 14.76
CA PHE A 87 2.38 -1.00 15.76
C PHE A 87 2.46 -1.99 16.91
N LYS A 88 2.63 -3.28 16.61
CA LYS A 88 2.76 -4.35 17.64
C LYS A 88 3.93 -4.06 18.57
N ALA A 89 5.08 -3.67 18.02
CA ALA A 89 6.26 -3.30 18.81
C ALA A 89 6.01 -2.11 19.76
N SER A 90 5.23 -1.12 19.30
CA SER A 90 4.94 0.10 20.07
C SER A 90 3.67 0.01 20.94
N GLN A 91 2.92 -1.10 20.89
CA GLN A 91 1.58 -1.21 21.47
C GLN A 91 1.56 -0.97 22.98
N ARG A 92 2.53 -1.55 23.72
CA ARG A 92 2.64 -1.38 25.18
C ARG A 92 2.86 0.09 25.55
N LYS A 93 3.78 0.75 24.85
CA LYS A 93 4.08 2.18 25.04
C LYS A 93 2.87 3.05 24.72
N LEU A 94 2.18 2.76 23.62
CA LEU A 94 0.97 3.49 23.24
C LEU A 94 -0.13 3.36 24.30
N ALA A 95 -0.40 2.14 24.79
CA ALA A 95 -1.39 1.91 25.84
C ALA A 95 -1.07 2.65 27.14
N MET A 96 0.21 2.66 27.54
CA MET A 96 0.67 3.42 28.70
C MET A 96 0.45 4.93 28.52
N LEU A 97 0.83 5.49 27.37
CA LEU A 97 0.62 6.92 27.09
C LEU A 97 -0.87 7.29 27.06
N GLN A 98 -1.74 6.43 26.51
CA GLN A 98 -3.18 6.62 26.48
C GLN A 98 -3.80 6.57 27.88
N ARG A 99 -3.37 5.64 28.75
CA ARG A 99 -3.80 5.57 30.16
C ARG A 99 -3.36 6.81 30.95
N GLN A 100 -2.17 7.33 30.68
CA GLN A 100 -1.72 8.59 31.27
C GLN A 100 -2.57 9.78 30.80
N LEU A 101 -3.02 9.79 29.54
CA LEU A 101 -3.90 10.84 29.02
C LEU A 101 -5.28 10.81 29.69
N SER A 102 -5.86 9.62 29.89
CA SER A 102 -7.21 9.48 30.47
C SER A 102 -7.31 9.98 31.91
N ARG A 103 -6.19 10.01 32.64
CA ARG A 103 -6.10 10.54 34.02
C ARG A 103 -5.94 12.07 34.07
N LYS A 104 -5.78 12.74 32.93
CA LYS A 104 -5.54 14.20 32.88
C LYS A 104 -6.83 14.96 32.60
N VAL A 105 -6.98 16.14 33.24
CA VAL A 105 -8.07 17.08 32.97
C VAL A 105 -8.03 17.49 31.50
N LYS A 106 -9.12 17.22 30.79
CA LYS A 106 -9.27 17.48 29.35
C LYS A 106 -8.95 18.95 29.05
N PHE A 107 -8.25 19.21 27.95
CA PHE A 107 -7.82 20.53 27.49
C PHE A 107 -6.79 21.28 28.35
N SER A 108 -6.46 20.81 29.56
CA SER A 108 -5.36 21.40 30.34
C SER A 108 -4.02 21.38 29.60
N ALA A 109 -3.09 22.26 29.96
CA ALA A 109 -1.75 22.30 29.37
C ALA A 109 -1.03 20.93 29.47
N SER A 110 -1.21 20.22 30.59
CA SER A 110 -0.62 18.89 30.78
C SER A 110 -1.27 17.83 29.87
N TRP A 111 -2.57 17.94 29.61
CA TRP A 111 -3.31 17.07 28.69
C TRP A 111 -2.86 17.29 27.25
N GLN A 112 -2.71 18.55 26.81
CA GLN A 112 -2.19 18.87 25.48
C GLN A 112 -0.76 18.34 25.28
N LYS A 113 0.12 18.50 26.29
CA LYS A 113 1.48 17.93 26.28
C LYS A 113 1.45 16.40 26.09
N GLN A 114 0.55 15.70 26.79
CA GLN A 114 0.43 14.24 26.68
C GLN A 114 -0.16 13.80 25.33
N LYS A 115 -1.19 14.50 24.84
CA LYS A 115 -1.77 14.26 23.50
C LYS A 115 -0.70 14.39 22.41
N LYS A 116 0.17 15.40 22.50
CA LYS A 116 1.29 15.59 21.57
C LYS A 116 2.28 14.41 21.60
N LYS A 117 2.54 13.81 22.77
CA LYS A 117 3.38 12.59 22.87
C LYS A 117 2.75 11.40 22.14
N ILE A 118 1.44 11.20 22.31
CA ILE A 118 0.69 10.14 21.62
C ILE A 118 0.72 10.36 20.10
N GLN A 119 0.46 11.59 19.63
CA GLN A 119 0.51 11.95 18.22
C GLN A 119 1.90 11.69 17.61
N ARG A 120 2.96 12.10 18.30
CA ARG A 120 4.34 11.83 17.87
C ARG A 120 4.62 10.33 17.72
N LEU A 121 4.15 9.51 18.67
CA LEU A 121 4.31 8.05 18.59
C LEU A 121 3.52 7.47 17.40
N HIS A 122 2.28 7.89 17.19
CA HIS A 122 1.51 7.46 16.01
C HIS A 122 2.19 7.82 14.69
N SER A 123 2.71 9.04 14.57
CA SER A 123 3.45 9.44 13.37
C SER A 123 4.75 8.65 13.20
N HIS A 124 5.46 8.33 14.28
CA HIS A 124 6.65 7.50 14.20
C HIS A 124 6.33 6.09 13.68
N ILE A 125 5.30 5.43 14.24
CA ILE A 125 4.82 4.12 13.78
C ILE A 125 4.44 4.18 12.29
N ALA A 126 3.63 5.19 11.90
CA ALA A 126 3.21 5.37 10.52
C ALA A 126 4.40 5.62 9.57
N ASN A 127 5.42 6.33 10.02
CA ASN A 127 6.63 6.61 9.24
C ASN A 127 7.48 5.36 9.04
N ILE A 128 7.66 4.53 10.07
CA ILE A 128 8.37 3.25 9.96
C ILE A 128 7.69 2.37 8.90
N ARG A 129 6.36 2.20 9.03
CA ARG A 129 5.60 1.40 8.08
C ARG A 129 5.69 1.94 6.66
N ARG A 130 5.55 3.26 6.49
CA ARG A 130 5.61 3.89 5.16
C ARG A 130 6.99 3.74 4.52
N ASP A 131 8.06 3.95 5.28
CA ASP A 131 9.43 3.75 4.80
C ASP A 131 9.65 2.30 4.33
N TYR A 132 9.23 1.33 5.15
CA TYR A 132 9.32 -0.08 4.79
C TYR A 132 8.54 -0.42 3.51
N LEU A 133 7.28 0.01 3.41
CA LEU A 133 6.48 -0.20 2.21
C LEU A 133 7.11 0.45 0.99
N HIS A 134 7.68 1.65 1.10
CA HIS A 134 8.38 2.27 -0.03
C HIS A 134 9.59 1.47 -0.48
N LYS A 135 10.37 0.89 0.45
CA LYS A 135 11.53 0.04 0.11
C LYS A 135 11.09 -1.20 -0.65
N VAL A 136 10.15 -1.97 -0.07
CA VAL A 136 9.60 -3.19 -0.68
C VAL A 136 9.00 -2.91 -2.04
N THR A 137 8.08 -1.94 -2.14
CA THR A 137 7.42 -1.65 -3.42
C THR A 137 8.37 -1.07 -4.46
N SER A 138 9.43 -0.35 -4.05
CA SER A 138 10.46 0.13 -4.99
C SER A 138 11.28 -1.01 -5.57
N GLU A 139 11.61 -2.00 -4.75
CA GLU A 139 12.35 -3.20 -5.17
C GLU A 139 11.52 -4.02 -6.16
N ILE A 140 10.28 -4.37 -5.79
CA ILE A 140 9.38 -5.14 -6.66
C ILE A 140 9.14 -4.39 -7.99
N SER A 141 8.82 -3.09 -7.92
CA SER A 141 8.54 -2.30 -9.14
C SER A 141 9.77 -2.09 -10.02
N LYS A 142 10.99 -2.21 -9.49
CA LYS A 142 12.21 -2.11 -10.29
C LYS A 142 12.45 -3.40 -11.08
N ASN A 143 12.11 -4.54 -10.49
CA ASN A 143 12.50 -5.85 -11.00
C ASN A 143 11.44 -6.48 -11.92
N HIS A 144 10.17 -6.07 -11.86
CA HIS A 144 9.09 -6.70 -12.62
C HIS A 144 8.25 -5.69 -13.41
N ALA A 145 8.07 -5.95 -14.71
CA ALA A 145 7.28 -5.13 -15.62
C ALA A 145 5.79 -5.18 -15.29
N MET A 146 5.33 -6.33 -14.79
CA MET A 146 3.94 -6.54 -14.44
C MET A 146 3.83 -7.26 -13.10
N ILE A 147 2.97 -6.72 -12.24
CA ILE A 147 2.75 -7.23 -10.89
C ILE A 147 1.28 -7.61 -10.77
N VAL A 148 1.00 -8.87 -10.54
CA VAL A 148 -0.36 -9.36 -10.32
C VAL A 148 -0.63 -9.45 -8.83
N ILE A 149 -1.72 -8.83 -8.39
CA ILE A 149 -2.13 -8.80 -6.98
C ILE A 149 -3.58 -9.27 -6.86
N GLU A 150 -3.95 -9.75 -5.68
CA GLU A 150 -5.36 -9.91 -5.35
C GLU A 150 -6.03 -8.57 -5.06
N ASP A 151 -7.28 -8.40 -5.54
CA ASP A 151 -8.14 -7.27 -5.20
C ASP A 151 -8.75 -7.44 -3.80
N LEU A 152 -7.89 -7.42 -2.79
CA LEU A 152 -8.28 -7.55 -1.39
C LEU A 152 -9.20 -6.40 -0.97
N LYS A 153 -10.42 -6.71 -0.55
CA LYS A 153 -11.36 -5.74 0.02
C LYS A 153 -11.01 -5.42 1.47
N VAL A 154 -9.88 -4.74 1.69
CA VAL A 154 -9.30 -4.44 3.02
C VAL A 154 -10.29 -3.74 3.96
N SER A 155 -11.11 -2.84 3.43
CA SER A 155 -12.17 -2.16 4.21
C SER A 155 -13.16 -3.17 4.80
N ASN A 156 -13.62 -4.14 4.00
CA ASN A 156 -14.48 -5.22 4.46
C ASN A 156 -13.77 -6.17 5.43
N MET A 157 -12.51 -6.54 5.14
CA MET A 157 -11.73 -7.44 5.98
C MET A 157 -11.45 -6.86 7.36
N SER A 158 -11.35 -5.54 7.47
CA SER A 158 -11.06 -4.82 8.72
C SER A 158 -12.32 -4.36 9.47
N LYS A 159 -13.53 -4.75 9.03
CA LYS A 159 -14.79 -4.44 9.71
C LYS A 159 -14.84 -5.01 11.13
N SER A 160 -15.45 -4.24 12.03
CA SER A 160 -15.66 -4.64 13.42
C SER A 160 -16.69 -5.76 13.52
N ALA A 161 -16.49 -6.68 14.45
CA ALA A 161 -17.48 -7.70 14.82
C ALA A 161 -18.33 -7.29 16.03
N LYS A 162 -18.35 -6.02 16.45
CA LYS A 162 -18.98 -5.58 17.71
C LYS A 162 -20.50 -5.82 17.77
N GLY A 163 -21.20 -5.91 16.62
CA GLY A 163 -22.66 -6.05 16.57
C GLY A 163 -23.39 -4.81 17.09
N THR A 164 -24.71 -4.93 17.32
CA THR A 164 -25.55 -3.90 17.95
C THR A 164 -25.94 -4.30 19.37
N ALA A 165 -26.70 -3.47 20.09
CA ALA A 165 -27.20 -3.81 21.43
C ALA A 165 -28.18 -4.99 21.38
N GLU A 166 -29.01 -5.06 20.34
CA GLU A 166 -30.02 -6.08 20.11
C GLU A 166 -29.40 -7.39 19.55
N ARG A 167 -28.31 -7.28 18.79
CA ARG A 167 -27.58 -8.42 18.22
C ARG A 167 -26.09 -8.28 18.52
N PRO A 168 -25.65 -8.63 19.73
CA PRO A 168 -24.24 -8.53 20.11
C PRO A 168 -23.40 -9.48 19.25
N GLY A 169 -22.27 -8.97 18.76
CA GLY A 169 -21.42 -9.77 17.91
C GLY A 169 -20.55 -10.76 18.69
N ARG A 170 -20.10 -11.82 18.02
CA ARG A 170 -19.26 -12.88 18.59
C ARG A 170 -17.79 -12.70 18.22
N ASN A 171 -16.89 -13.26 19.02
CA ASN A 171 -15.43 -13.25 18.76
C ASN A 171 -14.82 -11.86 18.55
N ILE A 172 -15.41 -10.82 19.17
CA ILE A 172 -15.03 -9.40 18.98
C ILE A 172 -13.55 -9.17 19.26
N ARG A 173 -13.00 -9.77 20.33
CA ARG A 173 -11.59 -9.61 20.72
C ARG A 173 -10.64 -10.21 19.70
N ALA A 174 -10.91 -11.43 19.25
CA ALA A 174 -10.11 -12.11 18.22
C ALA A 174 -10.16 -11.32 16.90
N LYS A 175 -11.35 -10.90 16.46
CA LYS A 175 -11.52 -10.09 15.25
C LYS A 175 -10.82 -8.74 15.36
N SER A 176 -10.92 -8.06 16.49
CA SER A 176 -10.22 -6.79 16.73
C SER A 176 -8.70 -6.95 16.70
N GLY A 177 -8.18 -8.08 17.17
CA GLY A 177 -6.76 -8.44 17.05
C GLY A 177 -6.34 -8.63 15.58
N LEU A 178 -7.10 -9.41 14.82
CA LEU A 178 -6.86 -9.63 13.39
C LEU A 178 -6.93 -8.31 12.60
N ASN A 179 -7.94 -7.49 12.84
CA ASN A 179 -8.10 -6.19 12.18
C ASN A 179 -6.88 -5.29 12.42
N ARG A 180 -6.33 -5.31 13.64
CA ARG A 180 -5.10 -4.57 13.96
C ARG A 180 -3.92 -5.10 13.15
N SER A 181 -3.74 -6.42 13.06
CA SER A 181 -2.66 -7.01 12.26
C SER A 181 -2.79 -6.66 10.77
N ILE A 182 -4.00 -6.72 10.20
CA ILE A 182 -4.28 -6.34 8.80
C ILE A 182 -3.93 -4.87 8.56
N LEU A 183 -4.41 -3.97 9.43
CA LEU A 183 -4.15 -2.54 9.30
C LEU A 183 -2.69 -2.16 9.54
N ASP A 184 -1.94 -2.98 10.28
CA ASP A 184 -0.50 -2.77 10.47
C ASP A 184 0.31 -3.14 9.21
N GLN A 185 -0.19 -4.02 8.34
CA GLN A 185 0.48 -4.35 7.08
C GLN A 185 0.37 -3.24 6.04
N GLY A 186 -0.76 -2.55 5.98
CA GLY A 186 -0.96 -1.43 5.05
C GLY A 186 -1.08 -1.85 3.58
N TRP A 187 -1.71 -2.99 3.28
CA TRP A 187 -1.85 -3.52 1.91
C TRP A 187 -2.45 -2.53 0.90
N TYR A 188 -3.41 -1.70 1.32
CA TYR A 188 -3.95 -0.65 0.44
C TYR A 188 -2.86 0.34 -0.01
N GLU A 189 -2.03 0.78 0.94
CA GLU A 189 -0.92 1.69 0.63
C GLU A 189 0.15 0.99 -0.19
N MET A 190 0.42 -0.30 0.06
CA MET A 190 1.32 -1.10 -0.78
C MET A 190 0.84 -1.15 -2.23
N ARG A 191 -0.44 -1.49 -2.47
CA ARG A 191 -1.03 -1.48 -3.81
C ARG A 191 -0.91 -0.11 -4.47
N ARG A 192 -1.34 0.96 -3.78
CA ARG A 192 -1.24 2.33 -4.29
C ARG A 192 0.19 2.69 -4.67
N GLN A 193 1.17 2.25 -3.87
CA GLN A 193 2.59 2.48 -4.14
C GLN A 193 3.12 1.71 -5.35
N LEU A 194 2.71 0.45 -5.52
CA LEU A 194 3.03 -0.32 -6.72
C LEU A 194 2.42 0.33 -7.95
N GLU A 195 1.15 0.74 -7.91
CA GLU A 195 0.44 1.35 -9.04
C GLU A 195 1.18 2.58 -9.58
N TYR A 196 1.49 3.58 -8.73
CA TYR A 196 2.18 4.78 -9.23
C TYR A 196 3.63 4.51 -9.62
N LYS A 197 4.33 3.56 -8.98
CA LYS A 197 5.72 3.23 -9.32
C LYS A 197 5.83 2.46 -10.62
N GLN A 198 4.89 1.55 -10.87
CA GLN A 198 4.77 0.87 -12.15
C GLN A 198 4.48 1.89 -13.25
N LEU A 199 3.53 2.81 -13.03
CA LEU A 199 3.23 3.89 -13.97
C LEU A 199 4.49 4.71 -14.31
N TRP A 200 5.26 5.14 -13.31
CA TRP A 200 6.52 5.89 -13.53
C TRP A 200 7.62 5.10 -14.23
N ARG A 201 7.49 3.78 -14.33
CA ARG A 201 8.48 2.90 -14.95
C ARG A 201 7.99 2.28 -16.26
N GLY A 202 6.78 2.60 -16.72
CA GLY A 202 6.19 1.94 -17.89
C GLY A 202 5.70 0.51 -17.62
N GLY A 203 5.57 0.13 -16.36
CA GLY A 203 5.04 -1.16 -15.93
C GLY A 203 3.56 -1.09 -15.58
N GLN A 204 3.00 -2.23 -15.18
CA GLN A 204 1.58 -2.36 -14.83
C GLN A 204 1.36 -3.14 -13.53
N VAL A 205 0.23 -2.84 -12.86
CA VAL A 205 -0.30 -3.64 -11.75
C VAL A 205 -1.65 -4.18 -12.16
N LEU A 206 -1.82 -5.50 -12.13
CA LEU A 206 -3.07 -6.17 -12.46
C LEU A 206 -3.71 -6.70 -11.17
N ALA A 207 -4.90 -6.21 -10.84
CA ALA A 207 -5.68 -6.72 -9.71
C ALA A 207 -6.66 -7.81 -10.18
N ILE A 208 -6.62 -8.98 -9.55
CA ILE A 208 -7.50 -10.12 -9.87
C ILE A 208 -8.45 -10.44 -8.71
N PRO A 209 -9.60 -11.09 -8.96
CA PRO A 209 -10.43 -11.64 -7.90
C PRO A 209 -9.66 -12.69 -7.07
N PRO A 210 -9.73 -12.66 -5.72
CA PRO A 210 -8.98 -13.58 -4.84
C PRO A 210 -9.56 -15.01 -4.76
N ALA A 211 -10.44 -15.40 -5.69
CA ALA A 211 -11.22 -16.62 -5.54
C ALA A 211 -10.37 -17.86 -5.79
N TYR A 212 -10.33 -18.78 -4.81
CA TYR A 212 -9.73 -20.12 -4.86
C TYR A 212 -8.22 -20.21 -5.11
N THR A 213 -7.50 -19.10 -5.17
CA THR A 213 -6.03 -19.02 -5.37
C THR A 213 -5.25 -19.81 -4.31
N SER A 214 -5.73 -19.83 -3.07
CA SER A 214 -5.07 -20.56 -1.97
C SER A 214 -5.40 -22.06 -1.88
N GLN A 215 -6.37 -22.55 -2.66
CA GLN A 215 -6.83 -23.95 -2.66
C GLN A 215 -6.51 -24.69 -3.95
N ARG A 216 -6.27 -23.94 -5.05
CA ARG A 216 -5.86 -24.48 -6.33
C ARG A 216 -4.41 -24.95 -6.29
N CYS A 217 -4.12 -26.07 -6.93
CA CYS A 217 -2.75 -26.52 -7.14
C CYS A 217 -2.13 -25.79 -8.34
N ALA A 218 -0.97 -25.16 -8.13
CA ALA A 218 -0.25 -24.48 -9.21
C ALA A 218 0.31 -25.46 -10.27
N CYS A 219 0.48 -26.74 -9.92
CA CYS A 219 0.99 -27.77 -10.84
C CYS A 219 -0.13 -28.34 -11.74
N CYS A 220 -1.21 -28.88 -11.16
CA CYS A 220 -2.25 -29.59 -11.93
C CYS A 220 -3.60 -28.87 -12.01
N GLY A 221 -3.77 -27.72 -11.34
CA GLY A 221 -5.01 -26.95 -11.35
C GLY A 221 -6.16 -27.51 -10.50
N HIS A 222 -5.99 -28.66 -9.83
CA HIS A 222 -6.99 -29.22 -8.92
C HIS A 222 -7.26 -28.26 -7.74
N THR A 223 -8.52 -27.95 -7.48
CA THR A 223 -8.95 -27.06 -6.40
C THR A 223 -9.70 -27.87 -5.34
N ALA A 224 -9.13 -27.94 -4.14
CA ALA A 224 -9.75 -28.58 -2.99
C ALA A 224 -9.31 -27.88 -1.71
N LYS A 225 -10.18 -27.83 -0.70
CA LYS A 225 -9.87 -27.20 0.59
C LYS A 225 -8.77 -27.97 1.32
N GLU A 226 -8.77 -29.28 1.15
CA GLU A 226 -7.87 -30.28 1.70
C GLU A 226 -6.44 -30.12 1.18
N ASN A 227 -6.27 -29.44 0.03
CA ASN A 227 -4.94 -29.12 -0.48
C ASN A 227 -4.15 -28.21 0.47
N ARG A 228 -4.85 -27.38 1.27
CA ARG A 228 -4.24 -26.50 2.26
C ARG A 228 -4.38 -27.11 3.66
N GLN A 229 -3.40 -27.94 4.04
CA GLN A 229 -3.38 -28.62 5.33
C GLN A 229 -3.16 -27.66 6.50
N THR A 230 -2.28 -26.66 6.32
CA THR A 230 -1.99 -25.66 7.35
C THR A 230 -1.85 -24.26 6.74
N GLN A 231 -1.59 -23.25 7.58
CA GLN A 231 -1.32 -21.90 7.10
C GLN A 231 -0.12 -21.84 6.14
N SER A 232 0.90 -22.68 6.37
CA SER A 232 2.18 -22.63 5.64
C SER A 232 2.41 -23.81 4.68
N LYS A 233 1.72 -24.95 4.83
CA LYS A 233 1.95 -26.16 4.05
C LYS A 233 0.82 -26.41 3.06
N PHE A 234 1.18 -26.66 1.80
CA PHE A 234 0.28 -27.08 0.73
C PHE A 234 0.67 -28.46 0.23
N VAL A 235 -0.30 -29.36 0.05
CA VAL A 235 -0.13 -30.70 -0.53
C VAL A 235 -1.32 -31.02 -1.42
N CYS A 236 -1.12 -31.12 -2.72
CA CYS A 236 -2.19 -31.46 -3.65
C CYS A 236 -2.65 -32.92 -3.47
N GLN A 237 -3.95 -33.13 -3.29
CA GLN A 237 -4.53 -34.46 -3.10
C GLN A 237 -4.58 -35.32 -4.37
N VAL A 238 -4.31 -34.73 -5.55
CA VAL A 238 -4.36 -35.43 -6.85
C VAL A 238 -2.96 -35.74 -7.38
N CYS A 239 -2.08 -34.73 -7.46
CA CYS A 239 -0.75 -34.91 -8.06
C CYS A 239 0.39 -35.02 -7.03
N GLY A 240 0.10 -34.93 -5.73
CA GLY A 240 1.13 -34.99 -4.67
C GLY A 240 2.03 -33.76 -4.56
N TYR A 241 1.86 -32.74 -5.42
CA TYR A 241 2.65 -31.51 -5.39
C TYR A 241 2.64 -30.86 -4.01
N THR A 242 3.82 -30.58 -3.46
CA THR A 242 4.02 -30.00 -2.12
C THR A 242 4.80 -28.71 -2.21
N GLU A 243 4.38 -27.68 -1.48
CA GLU A 243 5.03 -26.37 -1.45
C GLU A 243 4.61 -25.56 -0.21
N ASN A 244 5.29 -24.42 0.02
CA ASN A 244 4.74 -23.38 0.87
C ASN A 244 3.40 -22.83 0.31
N ALA A 245 2.38 -22.73 1.17
CA ALA A 245 1.05 -22.29 0.76
C ALA A 245 1.01 -20.87 0.15
N ASP A 246 1.84 -19.95 0.64
CA ASP A 246 1.89 -18.57 0.14
C ASP A 246 2.59 -18.51 -1.23
N ILE A 247 3.61 -19.36 -1.47
CA ILE A 247 4.28 -19.48 -2.78
C ILE A 247 3.32 -20.08 -3.81
N ASN A 248 2.60 -21.15 -3.44
CA ASN A 248 1.56 -21.73 -4.31
C ASN A 248 0.46 -20.70 -4.61
N GLY A 249 0.03 -19.94 -3.60
CA GLY A 249 -0.92 -18.82 -3.77
C GLY A 249 -0.41 -17.79 -4.77
N ALA A 250 0.82 -17.31 -4.60
CA ALA A 250 1.44 -16.35 -5.51
C ALA A 250 1.57 -16.87 -6.95
N ARG A 251 1.89 -18.15 -7.15
CA ARG A 251 1.90 -18.80 -8.48
C ARG A 251 0.51 -18.86 -9.10
N ASN A 252 -0.52 -19.18 -8.32
CA ASN A 252 -1.90 -19.17 -8.82
C ASN A 252 -2.38 -17.75 -9.16
N ILE A 253 -1.97 -16.73 -8.39
CA ILE A 253 -2.25 -15.33 -8.69
C ILE A 253 -1.62 -14.95 -10.04
N LEU A 254 -0.35 -15.31 -10.26
CA LEU A 254 0.33 -15.10 -11.54
C LEU A 254 -0.40 -15.80 -12.70
N ALA A 255 -0.77 -17.07 -12.52
CA ALA A 255 -1.49 -17.85 -13.53
C ALA A 255 -2.86 -17.23 -13.88
N ALA A 256 -3.61 -16.76 -12.88
CA ALA A 256 -4.87 -16.05 -13.09
C ALA A 256 -4.65 -14.72 -13.82
N GLY A 257 -3.56 -13.99 -13.52
CA GLY A 257 -3.17 -12.80 -14.27
C GLY A 257 -2.91 -13.10 -15.76
N HIS A 258 -2.17 -14.18 -16.07
CA HIS A 258 -1.97 -14.62 -17.45
C HIS A 258 -3.30 -14.94 -18.15
N ALA A 259 -4.22 -15.63 -17.48
CA ALA A 259 -5.53 -15.95 -18.05
C ALA A 259 -6.35 -14.68 -18.37
N VAL A 260 -6.34 -13.68 -17.49
CA VAL A 260 -7.03 -12.40 -17.72
C VAL A 260 -6.47 -11.69 -18.95
N LEU A 261 -5.13 -11.65 -19.11
CA LEU A 261 -4.49 -11.03 -20.27
C LEU A 261 -4.80 -11.77 -21.58
N ALA A 262 -4.75 -13.11 -21.56
CA ALA A 262 -5.03 -13.93 -22.74
C ALA A 262 -6.48 -13.77 -23.23
N CYS A 263 -7.43 -13.57 -22.31
CA CYS A 263 -8.84 -13.35 -22.64
C CYS A 263 -9.20 -11.89 -22.99
N GLY A 264 -8.21 -10.99 -23.12
CA GLY A 264 -8.44 -9.56 -23.38
C GLY A 264 -9.12 -8.82 -22.22
N GLY A 265 -9.03 -9.35 -21.00
CA GLY A 265 -9.63 -8.74 -19.82
C GLY A 265 -9.01 -7.38 -19.53
N MET A 266 -9.86 -6.37 -19.29
CA MET A 266 -9.41 -5.01 -18.97
C MET A 266 -8.68 -4.98 -17.62
N ILE A 267 -7.52 -4.33 -17.62
CA ILE A 267 -6.79 -3.99 -16.40
C ILE A 267 -7.65 -2.98 -15.63
N GLN A 268 -8.16 -3.36 -14.46
CA GLN A 268 -8.84 -2.40 -13.58
C GLN A 268 -7.81 -1.49 -12.90
N SER A 269 -7.22 -0.55 -13.65
CA SER A 269 -6.51 0.58 -13.06
C SER A 269 -7.56 1.54 -12.51
N GLY A 270 -7.70 1.57 -11.19
CA GLY A 270 -8.67 2.43 -10.53
C GLY A 270 -8.38 3.92 -10.76
N ARG A 271 -9.41 4.62 -11.25
CA ARG A 271 -9.60 6.07 -11.50
C ARG A 271 -9.09 6.61 -12.85
N PRO A 272 -9.90 7.45 -13.53
CA PRO A 272 -9.41 8.24 -14.65
C PRO A 272 -8.33 9.18 -14.13
N LEU A 273 -7.16 9.12 -14.75
CA LEU A 273 -6.19 10.20 -14.66
C LEU A 273 -6.86 11.45 -15.23
N LYS A 274 -6.63 12.60 -14.59
CA LYS A 274 -6.80 13.89 -15.27
C LYS A 274 -5.65 14.00 -16.28
N GLN A 275 -5.79 13.30 -17.39
CA GLN A 275 -5.00 13.51 -18.58
C GLN A 275 -5.97 14.13 -19.58
N GLU A 276 -5.65 15.32 -20.06
CA GLU A 276 -6.31 15.80 -21.26
C GLU A 276 -5.91 14.89 -22.42
N PRO A 277 -6.85 14.47 -23.27
CA PRO A 277 -6.52 13.66 -24.44
C PRO A 277 -5.57 14.47 -25.33
N THR A 278 -4.54 13.79 -25.86
CA THR A 278 -3.66 14.34 -26.88
C THR A 278 -4.51 14.89 -28.02
N GLU A 279 -4.33 16.16 -28.36
CA GLU A 279 -5.02 16.79 -29.49
C GLU A 279 -4.84 15.90 -30.73
N ALA A 280 -5.97 15.48 -31.29
CA ALA A 280 -5.98 14.76 -32.55
C ALA A 280 -5.31 15.65 -33.60
N SER A 281 -4.22 15.18 -34.19
CA SER A 281 -3.62 15.83 -35.36
C SER A 281 -4.70 16.02 -36.42
N GLN A 282 -5.03 17.28 -36.70
CA GLN A 282 -5.76 17.63 -37.89
C GLN A 282 -4.89 17.24 -39.08
N ALA A 283 -5.34 16.28 -39.87
CA ALA A 283 -4.75 16.01 -41.17
C ALA A 283 -4.92 17.28 -42.04
N PRO A 284 -3.89 17.72 -42.78
CA PRO A 284 -4.02 18.84 -43.68
C PRO A 284 -4.88 18.44 -44.88
N VAL A 285 -5.92 19.26 -45.11
CA VAL A 285 -6.80 19.48 -46.27
C VAL A 285 -6.97 18.32 -47.27
#